data_AF-A0A9C7PP61-F1
#
_entry.id   AF-A0A9C7PP61-F1
#
_cell.length_a   1.000
_cell.length_b   1.000
_cell.length_c   1.000
_cell.angle_alpha   90.00
_cell.angle_beta   90.00
_cell.angle_gamma   90.00
#
_symmetry.space_group_name_H-M   'P 1'
#
loop_
_entity.id
_entity.type
_entity.pdbx_description
1 polymer ?
#
loop_
_entity_poly.entity_id
_entity_poly.type
_entity_poly.pdbx_seq_one_letter_code
_entity_poly.pdbx_strand_id
1 'polypeptide(L)'
;MDGHEYVDYFGATVRYFLGHGNPEVLAAVHETLDQGKPLSVPVTDTNLGWANVFSATCSNADRLRFTASGTEATHLGLRLARAFTGPNKNNSIPL
;
A
#
# COMPACT_ATOMS: atom_id res chain seq x y z
N MET A 1 -27.59 -13.10 12.21
CA MET A 1 -27.43 -11.65 11.98
C MET A 1 -28.73 -11.02 12.45
N ASP A 2 -28.65 -10.04 13.34
CA ASP A 2 -29.82 -9.52 14.08
C ASP A 2 -30.41 -8.23 13.47
N GLY A 3 -29.86 -7.78 12.34
CA GLY A 3 -30.35 -6.59 11.62
C GLY A 3 -30.00 -5.25 12.26
N HIS A 4 -29.14 -5.23 13.28
CA HIS A 4 -28.71 -3.98 13.90
C HIS A 4 -27.77 -3.18 12.99
N GLU A 5 -28.01 -1.87 12.94
CA GLU A 5 -27.19 -0.90 12.23
C GLU A 5 -26.29 -0.14 13.20
N TYR A 6 -25.06 0.14 12.78
CA TYR A 6 -24.05 0.78 13.61
C TYR A 6 -23.30 1.86 12.82
N VAL A 7 -22.95 2.94 13.51
CA VAL A 7 -21.97 3.91 13.01
C VAL A 7 -20.57 3.37 13.27
N ASP A 8 -19.80 3.13 12.21
CA ASP A 8 -18.44 2.63 12.32
C ASP A 8 -17.45 3.76 12.59
N TYR A 9 -17.00 3.87 13.84
CA TYR A 9 -15.94 4.78 14.26
C TYR A 9 -14.53 4.16 14.19
N PHE A 10 -14.42 2.87 13.89
CA PHE A 10 -13.15 2.15 13.81
C PHE A 10 -12.57 2.14 12.38
N GLY A 11 -13.44 2.18 11.36
CA GLY A 11 -13.06 2.36 9.96
C GLY A 11 -12.13 1.27 9.43
N ALA A 12 -12.21 0.07 10.00
CA ALA A 12 -11.33 -1.08 9.76
C ALA A 12 -9.84 -0.72 9.61
N THR A 13 -9.25 -0.10 10.64
CA THR A 13 -7.82 0.28 10.67
C THR A 13 -7.43 1.12 9.45
N VAL A 14 -7.85 2.39 9.42
CA VAL A 14 -7.52 3.45 8.42
C VAL A 14 -7.82 3.15 6.94
N ARG A 15 -8.25 1.94 6.59
CA ARG A 15 -8.53 1.51 5.21
C ARG A 15 -9.79 2.14 4.64
N TYR A 16 -10.79 2.39 5.47
CA TYR A 16 -12.03 3.05 5.07
C TYR A 16 -12.02 4.54 5.39
N PHE A 17 -10.91 5.23 5.09
CA PHE A 17 -10.83 6.69 5.27
C PHE A 17 -11.92 7.44 4.47
N LEU A 18 -12.33 6.91 3.31
CA LEU A 18 -13.40 7.47 2.47
C LEU A 18 -14.80 6.90 2.82
N GLY A 19 -14.93 6.16 3.92
CA GLY A 19 -16.15 5.45 4.29
C GLY A 19 -16.35 4.11 3.57
N HIS A 20 -17.41 3.41 3.94
CA HIS A 20 -17.79 2.13 3.36
C HIS A 20 -18.40 2.32 1.97
N GLY A 21 -17.95 1.54 0.98
CA GLY A 21 -18.58 1.50 -0.34
C GLY A 21 -18.54 2.81 -1.13
N ASN A 22 -17.46 3.59 -1.00
CA ASN A 22 -17.32 4.84 -1.74
C ASN A 22 -17.52 4.60 -3.26
N PRO A 23 -18.46 5.31 -3.92
CA PRO A 23 -18.87 5.00 -5.29
C PRO A 23 -17.77 5.23 -6.32
N GLU A 24 -16.89 6.21 -6.10
CA GLU A 24 -15.77 6.50 -7.00
C GLU A 24 -14.71 5.39 -6.91
N VAL A 25 -14.41 4.91 -5.70
CA VAL A 25 -13.50 3.78 -5.49
C VAL A 25 -14.06 2.51 -6.12
N LEU A 26 -15.34 2.21 -5.92
CA LEU A 26 -15.98 1.04 -6.51
C LEU A 26 -15.96 1.11 -8.03
N ALA A 27 -16.28 2.26 -8.63
CA ALA A 27 -16.24 2.44 -10.08
C ALA A 27 -14.85 2.16 -10.66
N ALA A 28 -13.79 2.69 -10.03
CA ALA A 28 -12.41 2.47 -10.47
C ALA A 28 -11.97 0.99 -10.35
N VAL A 29 -12.41 0.31 -9.28
CA VAL A 29 -12.16 -1.14 -9.11
C VAL A 29 -12.87 -1.94 -10.20
N HIS A 30 -14.15 -1.66 -10.46
CA HIS A 30 -14.91 -2.35 -11.51
C HIS A 30 -14.31 -2.13 -12.89
N GLU A 31 -13.99 -0.89 -13.26
CA GLU A 31 -13.34 -0.58 -14.54
C GLU A 31 -12.02 -1.36 -14.71
N THR A 32 -11.21 -1.45 -13.65
CA THR A 32 -9.94 -2.19 -13.69
C THR A 32 -10.17 -3.69 -13.90
N LEU A 33 -11.18 -4.26 -13.26
CA LEU A 33 -11.53 -5.68 -13.39
C LEU A 33 -12.08 -5.99 -14.79
N ASP A 34 -12.92 -5.12 -15.35
CA ASP A 34 -13.52 -5.30 -16.68
C ASP A 34 -12.48 -5.29 -17.80
N GLN A 35 -11.34 -4.61 -17.59
CA GLN A 35 -10.21 -4.61 -18.51
C GLN A 35 -9.41 -5.93 -18.51
N GLY A 36 -9.67 -6.85 -17.56
CA GLY A 36 -8.99 -8.14 -17.47
C GLY A 36 -7.48 -8.05 -17.22
N LYS A 37 -6.99 -6.90 -16.72
CA LYS A 37 -5.57 -6.68 -16.50
C LYS A 37 -5.05 -7.60 -15.39
N PRO A 38 -3.93 -8.31 -15.59
CA PRO A 38 -3.35 -9.11 -14.53
C PRO A 38 -2.83 -8.19 -13.40
N LEU A 39 -3.53 -8.22 -12.25
CA LEU A 39 -3.22 -7.42 -11.06
C LEU A 39 -1.90 -7.80 -10.38
N SER A 40 -1.34 -8.95 -10.75
CA SER A 40 -0.05 -9.44 -10.25
C SER A 40 1.15 -8.86 -10.99
N VAL A 41 0.94 -8.13 -12.10
CA VAL A 41 2.03 -7.55 -12.87
C VAL A 41 2.50 -6.25 -12.20
N PRO A 42 3.80 -6.14 -11.87
CA PRO A 42 4.30 -5.06 -11.01
C PRO A 42 4.33 -3.68 -11.67
N VAL A 43 4.26 -3.58 -13.00
CA VAL A 43 4.35 -2.31 -13.73
C VAL A 43 3.18 -2.18 -14.69
N THR A 44 2.23 -1.33 -14.31
CA THR A 44 1.07 -0.92 -15.10
C THR A 44 0.98 0.61 -15.06
N ASP A 45 0.24 1.22 -16.00
CA ASP A 45 0.01 2.68 -15.99
C ASP A 45 -0.60 3.16 -14.66
N THR A 46 -1.46 2.33 -14.04
CA THR A 46 -2.01 2.57 -12.71
C THR A 46 -0.90 2.70 -11.66
N ASN A 47 0.04 1.76 -11.63
CA ASN A 47 1.15 1.79 -10.68
C ASN A 47 2.08 2.99 -10.90
N LEU A 48 2.27 3.41 -12.16
CA LEU A 48 3.05 4.61 -12.50
C LEU A 48 2.35 5.90 -12.03
N GLY A 49 1.03 5.99 -12.19
CA GLY A 49 0.23 7.10 -11.67
C GLY A 49 0.38 7.22 -10.14
N TRP A 50 0.25 6.10 -9.42
CA TRP A 50 0.47 6.06 -7.97
C TRP A 50 1.91 6.39 -7.57
N ALA A 51 2.90 5.94 -8.33
CA ALA A 51 4.30 6.26 -8.07
C ALA A 51 4.55 7.77 -8.13
N ASN A 52 3.95 8.47 -9.11
CA ASN A 52 4.07 9.93 -9.23
C ASN A 52 3.45 10.67 -8.03
N VAL A 53 2.27 10.24 -7.59
CA VAL A 53 1.61 10.81 -6.39
C VAL A 53 2.50 10.61 -5.15
N PHE A 54 3.07 9.42 -4.99
CA PHE A 54 3.98 9.14 -3.88
C PHE A 54 5.24 9.99 -3.93
N SER A 55 5.90 10.11 -5.09
CA SER A 55 7.11 10.95 -5.25
C SER A 55 6.83 12.43 -4.97
N ALA A 56 5.62 12.93 -5.24
CA ALA A 56 5.22 14.29 -4.88
C ALA A 56 5.03 14.47 -3.35
N THR A 57 4.74 13.39 -2.62
CA THR A 57 4.45 13.42 -1.18
C THR A 57 5.67 13.08 -0.32
N CYS A 58 6.54 12.18 -0.80
CA CYS A 58 7.73 11.71 -0.10
C CYS A 58 8.99 12.07 -0.92
N SER A 59 9.54 13.26 -0.68
CA SER A 59 10.67 13.81 -1.45
C SER A 59 12.01 13.11 -1.22
N ASN A 60 12.12 12.27 -0.19
CA ASN A 60 13.38 11.63 0.21
C ASN A 60 13.54 10.20 -0.32
N ALA A 61 12.67 9.77 -1.23
CA ALA A 61 12.69 8.43 -1.81
C ALA A 61 12.78 8.48 -3.34
N ASP A 62 13.95 8.12 -3.89
CA ASP A 62 14.18 8.08 -5.34
C ASP A 62 13.53 6.88 -6.04
N ARG A 63 13.22 5.82 -5.27
CA ARG A 63 12.66 4.56 -5.78
C ARG A 63 11.67 3.99 -4.79
N LEU A 64 10.63 3.34 -5.32
CA LEU A 64 9.61 2.65 -4.53
C LEU A 64 9.30 1.28 -5.13
N ARG A 65 8.67 0.43 -4.31
CA ARG A 65 8.15 -0.87 -4.71
C ARG A 65 6.83 -1.13 -3.99
N PHE A 66 5.80 -1.50 -4.76
CA PHE A 66 4.53 -1.94 -4.21
C PHE A 66 4.64 -3.36 -3.63
N THR A 67 3.93 -3.60 -2.54
CA THR A 67 3.78 -4.90 -1.87
C THR A 67 2.31 -5.17 -1.62
N ALA A 68 1.94 -6.43 -1.34
CA ALA A 68 0.55 -6.79 -1.08
C ALA A 68 0.09 -6.41 0.34
N SER A 69 1.03 -6.14 1.25
CA SER A 69 0.73 -5.77 2.64
C SER A 69 1.83 -4.91 3.28
N GLY A 70 1.47 -4.24 4.38
CA GLY A 70 2.43 -3.52 5.21
C GLY A 70 3.46 -4.44 5.88
N THR A 71 3.07 -5.65 6.30
CA THR A 71 4.00 -6.64 6.87
C THR A 71 5.09 -7.01 5.87
N GLU A 72 4.71 -7.25 4.61
CA GLU A 72 5.67 -7.54 3.55
C GLU A 72 6.60 -6.34 3.27
N ALA A 73 6.05 -5.12 3.23
CA ALA A 73 6.84 -3.90 3.06
C ALA A 73 7.89 -3.77 4.17
N THR A 74 7.51 -3.94 5.43
CA THR A 74 8.41 -3.85 6.58
C THR A 74 9.49 -4.94 6.52
N HIS A 75 9.11 -6.18 6.22
CA HIS A 75 10.05 -7.29 6.14
C HIS A 75 11.06 -7.10 4.99
N LEU A 76 10.59 -6.62 3.84
CA LEU A 76 11.45 -6.30 2.70
C LEU A 76 12.39 -5.14 3.02
N GLY A 77 11.89 -4.06 3.64
CA GLY A 77 12.70 -2.93 4.08
C GLY A 77 13.83 -3.36 5.02
N LEU A 78 13.53 -4.22 6.00
CA LEU A 78 14.54 -4.76 6.91
C LEU A 78 15.58 -5.61 6.19
N ARG A 79 15.16 -6.45 5.24
CA ARG A 79 16.08 -7.24 4.41
C ARG A 79 17.00 -6.34 3.57
N LEU A 80 16.45 -5.31 2.94
CA LEU A 80 17.22 -4.34 2.15
C LEU A 80 18.23 -3.59 3.01
N ALA A 81 17.82 -3.10 4.18
CA ALA A 81 18.71 -2.41 5.11
C ALA A 81 19.90 -3.30 5.53
N ARG A 82 19.63 -4.55 5.91
CA ARG A 82 20.68 -5.51 6.30
C ARG A 82 21.63 -5.85 5.14
N ALA A 83 21.08 -6.05 3.94
CA ALA A 83 21.89 -6.33 2.76
C ALA A 83 22.81 -5.14 2.41
N PHE A 84 22.30 -3.91 2.57
CA PHE A 84 23.07 -2.70 2.31
C PHE A 84 24.16 -2.46 3.36
N THR A 85 23.89 -2.71 4.65
CA THR A 85 24.85 -2.44 5.74
C THR A 85 25.84 -3.59 6.02
N GLY A 86 25.59 -4.79 5.50
CA GLY A 86 26.41 -5.98 5.72
C GLY A 86 26.12 -6.73 7.04
N PRO A 87 26.63 -7.98 7.19
CA PRO A 87 26.26 -8.91 8.27
C PRO A 87 26.74 -8.56 9.69
N ASN A 88 27.54 -7.49 9.87
CA ASN A 88 28.20 -7.17 11.16
C ASN A 88 27.60 -5.97 11.93
N LYS A 89 26.47 -5.40 11.50
CA LYS A 89 25.76 -4.37 12.28
C LYS A 89 24.54 -4.98 12.99
N ASN A 90 24.79 -5.69 14.09
CA ASN A 90 23.74 -6.02 15.05
C ASN A 90 23.59 -4.86 16.06
N ASN A 91 22.34 -4.41 16.23
CA ASN A 91 21.80 -3.74 17.43
C ASN A 91 22.00 -2.24 17.69
N SER A 92 22.36 -1.40 16.73
CA SER A 92 22.26 0.06 16.91
C SER A 92 21.59 0.74 15.73
N ILE A 93 20.29 0.52 15.59
CA ILE A 93 19.43 1.50 14.92
C ILE A 93 19.06 2.49 16.04
N PRO A 94 19.60 3.72 16.06
CA PRO A 94 19.09 4.71 16.99
C PRO A 94 17.66 5.03 16.56
N LEU A 95 16.71 4.77 17.46
CA LEU A 95 15.39 5.41 17.41
C LEU A 95 15.56 6.91 17.64
#